data_AF-A0A7Y0SQF0-F1
#
_entry.id   AF-A0A7Y0SQF0-F1
#
_cell.length_a   1.000
_cell.length_b   1.000
_cell.length_c   1.000
_cell.angle_alpha   90.00
_cell.angle_beta   90.00
_cell.angle_gamma   90.00
#
_symmetry.space_group_name_H-M   'P 1'
#
loop_
_entity.id
_entity.type
_entity.pdbx_description
1 polymer ?
#
loop_
_entity_poly.entity_id
_entity_poly.type
_entity_poly.pdbx_seq_one_letter_code
_entity_poly.pdbx_strand_id
1 'polypeptide(L)'
;MKVISDNKTLEKTLISLISKHEQVSIAVAWASAETKVFNALLANKTKICTSTIGTHFYQTDPRVLKEFIGSKQVHFVTQTSGVFHPKVYLFRTDHKWEAIIGSSNMTNGAFTSNNEINVHVSSKDDEGNISFDQLLAQLSKYFEAGVSVDEEYVNTYKIYHKKQKPRLDKLADRYGKTKASKPLLNSVAMQMEWPAYLNKVQQDVNHAILTRLELLETIRSYFNTYDDYKSMPLAARKTIAGLPNDVHKHWGWFGSMKGAGVYHSNINNNNEYISEALEHIPLCGEISISQYNQYVRISVIAIARFGLFRSPDPAVFLSSY
;
A
#
# COMPACT_ATOMS: atom_id res chain seq x y z
N MET A 1 25.58 6.11 -27.11
CA MET A 1 24.89 5.50 -25.95
C MET A 1 25.17 6.34 -24.70
N LYS A 2 24.20 6.57 -23.83
CA LYS A 2 24.35 7.35 -22.59
C LYS A 2 23.57 6.74 -21.42
N VAL A 3 24.18 6.66 -20.24
CA VAL A 3 23.49 6.25 -18.99
C VAL A 3 22.71 7.44 -18.40
N ILE A 4 21.50 7.19 -17.92
CA ILE A 4 20.64 8.13 -17.20
C ILE A 4 20.24 7.50 -15.85
N SER A 5 20.78 8.04 -14.76
CA SER A 5 20.51 7.58 -13.38
C SER A 5 19.77 8.59 -12.50
N ASP A 6 19.50 9.79 -13.03
CA ASP A 6 18.79 10.86 -12.32
C ASP A 6 17.35 11.01 -12.85
N ASN A 7 16.37 11.06 -11.93
CA ASN A 7 14.95 11.11 -12.28
C ASN A 7 14.59 12.39 -13.07
N LYS A 8 15.20 13.53 -12.74
CA LYS A 8 14.92 14.81 -13.40
C LYS A 8 15.45 14.82 -14.84
N THR A 9 16.62 14.23 -15.06
CA THR A 9 17.20 14.05 -16.39
C THR A 9 16.34 13.10 -17.21
N LEU A 10 15.91 11.97 -16.63
CA LEU A 10 14.98 11.04 -17.28
C LEU A 10 13.67 11.72 -17.71
N GLU A 11 12.98 12.41 -16.79
CA GLU A 11 11.73 13.12 -17.07
C GLU A 11 11.91 14.11 -18.24
N LYS A 12 12.96 14.93 -18.19
CA LYS A 12 13.25 15.91 -19.25
C LYS A 12 13.57 15.26 -20.59
N THR A 13 14.37 14.19 -20.60
CA THR A 13 14.73 13.52 -21.85
C THR A 13 13.51 12.87 -22.48
N LEU A 14 12.67 12.16 -21.72
CA LEU A 14 11.43 11.56 -22.24
C LEU A 14 10.50 12.63 -22.84
N ILE A 15 10.25 13.73 -22.14
CA ILE A 15 9.41 14.83 -22.65
C ILE A 15 9.99 15.42 -23.95
N SER A 16 11.31 15.64 -23.99
CA SER A 16 11.99 16.15 -25.18
C SER A 16 11.86 15.20 -26.37
N LEU A 17 11.99 13.89 -26.16
CA LEU A 17 11.91 12.89 -27.23
C LEU A 17 10.48 12.73 -27.75
N ILE A 18 9.47 12.74 -26.87
CA ILE A 18 8.04 12.77 -27.25
C ILE A 18 7.74 13.98 -28.16
N SER A 19 8.28 15.14 -27.82
CA SER A 19 8.07 16.36 -28.61
C SER A 19 8.80 16.30 -29.95
N LYS A 20 10.05 15.83 -29.95
CA LYS A 20 10.97 15.86 -31.09
C LYS A 20 10.57 14.88 -32.20
N HIS A 21 10.12 13.69 -31.83
CA HIS A 21 9.85 12.62 -32.79
C HIS A 21 8.40 12.60 -33.26
N GLU A 22 8.16 11.93 -34.39
CA GLU A 22 6.84 11.82 -35.02
C GLU A 22 6.06 10.61 -34.53
N GLN A 23 6.77 9.58 -34.05
CA GLN A 23 6.18 8.36 -33.53
C GLN A 23 6.73 8.01 -32.15
N VAL A 24 5.84 7.50 -31.29
CA VAL A 24 6.14 7.07 -29.93
C VAL A 24 5.57 5.67 -29.72
N SER A 25 6.40 4.72 -29.29
CA SER A 25 5.97 3.40 -28.84
C SER A 25 6.49 3.15 -27.43
N ILE A 26 5.61 2.74 -26.52
CA ILE A 26 5.99 2.45 -25.13
C ILE A 26 5.62 1.01 -24.76
N ALA A 27 6.47 0.35 -23.99
CA ALA A 27 6.13 -0.88 -23.29
C ALA A 27 6.57 -0.74 -21.83
N VAL A 28 5.61 -0.55 -20.94
CA VAL A 28 5.85 -0.32 -19.51
C VAL A 28 4.99 -1.24 -18.64
N ALA A 29 5.57 -1.76 -17.57
CA ALA A 29 4.85 -2.59 -16.60
C ALA A 29 3.70 -1.81 -15.95
N TRP A 30 4.00 -0.56 -15.56
CA TRP A 30 3.06 0.30 -14.83
C TRP A 30 3.13 1.75 -15.31
N ALA A 31 2.00 2.45 -15.17
CA ALA A 31 1.89 3.87 -15.48
C ALA A 31 1.08 4.65 -14.43
N SER A 32 1.50 5.88 -14.13
CA SER A 32 0.75 6.83 -13.29
C SER A 32 0.19 7.97 -14.14
N ALA A 33 -1.07 8.32 -13.90
CA ALA A 33 -1.65 9.52 -14.50
C ALA A 33 -1.05 10.80 -13.91
N GLU A 34 -1.28 11.93 -14.57
CA GLU A 34 -0.93 13.29 -14.12
C GLU A 34 0.59 13.56 -13.94
N THR A 35 1.46 12.63 -14.32
CA THR A 35 2.90 12.90 -14.42
C THR A 35 3.18 13.79 -15.62
N LYS A 36 4.27 14.58 -15.61
CA LYS A 36 4.61 15.44 -16.74
C LYS A 36 4.88 14.64 -18.02
N VAL A 37 5.52 13.48 -17.90
CA VAL A 37 5.75 12.56 -19.02
C VAL A 37 4.42 12.04 -19.59
N PHE A 38 3.50 11.60 -18.73
CA PHE A 38 2.19 11.15 -19.17
C PHE A 38 1.37 12.26 -19.84
N ASN A 39 1.39 13.47 -19.29
CA ASN A 39 0.72 14.62 -19.88
C ASN A 39 1.34 15.01 -21.24
N ALA A 40 2.67 14.93 -21.38
CA ALA A 40 3.34 15.14 -22.66
C ALA A 40 2.94 14.06 -23.70
N LEU A 41 2.81 12.81 -23.28
CA LEU A 41 2.33 11.71 -24.12
C LEU A 41 0.89 11.96 -24.59
N LEU A 42 -0.01 12.36 -23.68
CA LEU A 42 -1.39 12.70 -24.02
C LEU A 42 -1.50 13.92 -24.95
N ALA A 43 -0.68 14.95 -24.74
CA ALA A 43 -0.63 16.10 -25.63
C ALA A 43 -0.14 15.74 -27.06
N ASN A 44 0.55 14.61 -27.20
CA ASN A 44 1.04 14.07 -28.47
C ASN A 44 0.36 12.74 -28.83
N LYS A 45 -0.89 12.52 -28.42
CA LYS A 45 -1.59 11.23 -28.54
C LYS A 45 -1.64 10.68 -29.97
N THR A 46 -1.72 11.55 -30.98
CA THR A 46 -1.71 11.16 -32.41
C THR A 46 -0.38 10.55 -32.87
N LYS A 47 0.71 10.77 -32.14
CA LYS A 47 2.03 10.18 -32.41
C LYS A 47 2.18 8.77 -31.83
N ILE A 48 1.26 8.35 -30.97
CA ILE A 48 1.34 7.05 -30.32
C ILE A 48 1.11 5.96 -31.36
N CYS A 49 2.04 5.02 -31.42
CA CYS A 49 1.96 3.79 -32.20
C CYS A 49 1.86 2.60 -31.23
N THR A 50 2.04 1.39 -31.74
CA THR A 50 2.11 0.10 -31.02
C THR A 50 2.67 0.21 -29.60
N SER A 51 1.79 0.40 -28.62
CA SER A 51 2.15 0.68 -27.23
C SER A 51 1.39 -0.23 -26.27
N THR A 52 2.07 -0.67 -25.21
CA THR A 52 1.57 -1.68 -24.29
C THR A 52 1.79 -1.27 -22.84
N ILE A 53 0.75 -1.34 -22.02
CA ILE A 53 0.81 -1.00 -20.59
C ILE A 53 0.32 -2.20 -19.76
N GLY A 54 1.08 -2.62 -18.76
CA GLY A 54 0.67 -3.68 -17.86
C GLY A 54 -0.39 -3.23 -16.84
N THR A 55 -1.25 -4.15 -16.40
CA THR A 55 -2.20 -3.92 -15.30
C THR A 55 -1.95 -4.85 -14.11
N HIS A 56 -0.84 -5.59 -14.12
CA HIS A 56 -0.45 -6.52 -13.05
C HIS A 56 -0.33 -5.83 -11.70
N PHE A 57 -0.77 -6.53 -10.64
CA PHE A 57 -0.83 -6.05 -9.26
C PHE A 57 -1.68 -4.79 -9.06
N TYR A 58 -2.53 -4.43 -10.03
CA TYR A 58 -3.36 -3.24 -10.01
C TYR A 58 -2.57 -1.95 -9.73
N GLN A 59 -1.34 -1.85 -10.24
CA GLN A 59 -0.42 -0.73 -9.99
C GLN A 59 -0.59 0.44 -10.97
N THR A 60 -1.04 0.17 -12.20
CA THR A 60 -1.32 1.24 -13.17
C THR A 60 -2.52 2.06 -12.69
N ASP A 61 -2.42 3.38 -12.75
CA ASP A 61 -3.51 4.27 -12.34
C ASP A 61 -4.74 4.06 -13.27
N PRO A 62 -5.96 3.83 -12.73
CA PRO A 62 -7.16 3.64 -13.54
C PRO A 62 -7.45 4.80 -14.51
N ARG A 63 -6.98 6.01 -14.20
CA ARG A 63 -7.08 7.17 -15.09
C ARG A 63 -6.28 6.97 -16.37
N VAL A 64 -5.15 6.25 -16.33
CA VAL A 64 -4.39 5.89 -17.54
C VAL A 64 -5.22 5.00 -18.45
N LEU A 65 -5.89 3.98 -17.90
CA LEU A 65 -6.75 3.09 -18.69
C LEU A 65 -7.90 3.87 -19.31
N LYS A 66 -8.51 4.78 -18.54
CA LYS A 66 -9.62 5.63 -19.00
C LYS A 66 -9.26 6.45 -20.25
N GLU A 67 -8.04 6.98 -20.32
CA GLU A 67 -7.58 7.75 -21.49
C GLU A 67 -7.47 6.92 -22.77
N PHE A 68 -7.36 5.60 -22.66
CA PHE A 68 -7.12 4.70 -23.80
C PHE A 68 -8.22 3.64 -23.98
N ILE A 69 -9.43 3.87 -23.46
CA ILE A 69 -10.59 3.03 -23.75
C ILE A 69 -10.80 2.94 -25.28
N GLY A 70 -10.92 1.71 -25.78
CA GLY A 70 -11.11 1.44 -27.21
C GLY A 70 -9.94 1.85 -28.12
N SER A 71 -8.77 2.14 -27.56
CA SER A 71 -7.60 2.52 -28.35
C SER A 71 -7.12 1.36 -29.23
N LYS A 72 -6.83 1.66 -30.50
CA LYS A 72 -6.15 0.74 -31.45
C LYS A 72 -4.63 0.84 -31.40
N GLN A 73 -4.09 1.81 -30.65
CA GLN A 73 -2.65 2.09 -30.58
C GLN A 73 -2.07 1.73 -29.20
N VAL A 74 -2.92 1.63 -28.18
CA VAL A 74 -2.52 1.32 -26.80
C VAL A 74 -3.30 0.11 -26.33
N HIS A 75 -2.59 -0.98 -26.08
CA HIS A 75 -3.13 -2.20 -25.52
C HIS A 75 -2.70 -2.38 -24.06
N PHE A 76 -3.49 -3.14 -23.31
CA PHE A 76 -3.24 -3.47 -21.91
C PHE A 76 -3.01 -4.96 -21.75
N VAL A 77 -1.97 -5.33 -21.01
CA VAL A 77 -1.73 -6.72 -20.63
C VAL A 77 -2.46 -6.97 -19.31
N THR A 78 -3.61 -7.64 -19.42
CA THR A 78 -4.59 -7.79 -18.33
C THR A 78 -4.26 -8.97 -17.42
N GLN A 79 -3.87 -10.12 -17.98
CA GLN A 79 -3.38 -11.30 -17.26
C GLN A 79 -2.58 -12.22 -18.19
N THR A 80 -1.35 -12.57 -17.79
CA THR A 80 -0.49 -13.54 -18.49
C THR A 80 0.11 -14.54 -17.50
N SER A 81 0.63 -15.68 -17.99
CA SER A 81 1.51 -16.55 -17.19
C SER A 81 2.82 -15.79 -16.92
N GLY A 82 2.94 -15.19 -15.74
CA GLY A 82 4.08 -14.36 -15.34
C GLY A 82 3.77 -12.86 -15.34
N VAL A 83 4.75 -12.06 -14.91
CA VAL A 83 4.60 -10.60 -14.76
C VAL A 83 5.07 -9.88 -16.01
N PHE A 84 4.19 -9.12 -16.66
CA PHE A 84 4.59 -8.17 -17.71
C PHE A 84 5.40 -7.03 -17.10
N HIS A 85 6.72 -7.03 -17.32
CA HIS A 85 7.64 -6.10 -16.68
C HIS A 85 8.63 -5.32 -17.60
N PRO A 86 8.38 -5.12 -18.91
CA PRO A 86 9.26 -4.30 -19.75
C PRO A 86 9.18 -2.82 -19.37
N LYS A 87 10.23 -2.06 -19.74
CA LYS A 87 10.37 -0.62 -19.48
C LYS A 87 11.16 -0.01 -20.64
N VAL A 88 10.45 0.19 -21.72
CA VAL A 88 10.98 0.61 -23.01
C VAL A 88 10.18 1.79 -23.51
N TYR A 89 10.89 2.83 -23.94
CA TYR A 89 10.34 3.98 -24.63
C TYR A 89 11.09 4.13 -25.95
N LEU A 90 10.40 4.03 -27.08
CA LEU A 90 10.97 4.13 -28.42
C LEU A 90 10.36 5.33 -29.15
N PHE A 91 11.22 6.12 -29.78
CA PHE A 91 10.88 7.34 -30.49
C PHE A 91 11.45 7.30 -31.90
N ARG A 92 10.67 7.70 -32.91
CA ARG A 92 11.09 7.60 -34.32
C ARG A 92 10.64 8.77 -35.19
N THR A 93 11.50 9.14 -36.12
CA THR A 93 11.22 10.03 -37.26
C THR A 93 11.99 9.48 -38.46
N ASP A 94 11.29 9.05 -39.49
CA ASP A 94 11.86 8.36 -40.65
C ASP A 94 12.78 7.19 -40.26
N HIS A 95 14.08 7.30 -40.60
CA HIS A 95 15.14 6.35 -40.32
C HIS A 95 15.91 6.65 -39.02
N LYS A 96 15.58 7.75 -38.32
CA LYS A 96 16.20 8.11 -37.04
C LYS A 96 15.34 7.62 -35.90
N TRP A 97 15.97 6.98 -34.92
CA TRP A 97 15.29 6.51 -33.72
C TRP A 97 16.14 6.73 -32.48
N GLU A 98 15.45 6.86 -31.36
CA GLU A 98 16.03 6.97 -30.02
C GLU A 98 15.21 6.08 -29.08
N ALA A 99 15.86 5.34 -28.18
CA ALA A 99 15.18 4.53 -27.18
C ALA A 99 15.76 4.68 -25.79
N ILE A 100 14.89 4.68 -24.79
CA ILE A 100 15.26 4.61 -23.37
C ILE A 100 14.81 3.26 -22.84
N ILE A 101 15.76 2.50 -22.29
CA ILE A 101 15.55 1.15 -21.77
C ILE A 101 16.20 1.06 -20.39
N GLY A 102 15.50 0.54 -19.38
CA GLY A 102 16.06 0.46 -18.04
C GLY A 102 15.10 0.00 -16.95
N SER A 103 15.28 0.54 -15.75
CA SER A 103 14.49 0.20 -14.56
C SER A 103 13.21 1.04 -14.40
N SER A 104 13.02 2.07 -15.23
CA SER A 104 11.97 3.08 -15.02
C SER A 104 10.64 2.81 -15.73
N ASN A 105 9.61 2.51 -14.95
CA ASN A 105 8.22 2.53 -15.41
C ASN A 105 7.73 3.97 -15.64
N MET A 106 6.57 4.16 -16.27
CA MET A 106 5.98 5.49 -16.49
C MET A 106 5.20 5.96 -15.24
N THR A 107 5.82 5.89 -14.06
CA THR A 107 5.18 6.16 -12.77
C THR A 107 5.72 7.42 -12.11
N ASN A 108 4.94 8.02 -11.22
CA ASN A 108 5.39 9.19 -10.47
C ASN A 108 6.68 8.90 -9.66
N GLY A 109 6.81 7.70 -9.09
CA GLY A 109 8.00 7.28 -8.35
C GLY A 109 9.27 7.30 -9.21
N ALA A 110 9.20 6.76 -10.43
CA ALA A 110 10.32 6.71 -11.37
C ALA A 110 10.79 8.12 -11.81
N PHE A 111 9.90 9.11 -11.78
CA PHE A 111 10.23 10.50 -12.14
C PHE A 111 10.54 11.39 -10.94
N THR A 112 10.48 10.89 -9.69
CA THR A 112 10.67 11.75 -8.50
C THR A 112 11.51 11.19 -7.36
N SER A 113 11.44 9.90 -7.02
CA SER A 113 12.02 9.37 -5.77
C SER A 113 12.71 8.02 -5.88
N ASN A 114 12.40 7.23 -6.91
CA ASN A 114 13.02 5.93 -7.08
C ASN A 114 14.48 6.10 -7.52
N ASN A 115 15.35 5.22 -7.03
CA ASN A 115 16.66 5.06 -7.63
C ASN A 115 16.49 4.29 -8.94
N GLU A 116 16.79 4.96 -10.05
CA GLU A 116 16.56 4.46 -11.39
C GLU A 116 17.87 4.40 -12.18
N ILE A 117 17.98 3.44 -13.08
CA ILE A 117 19.08 3.36 -14.05
C ILE A 117 18.52 2.99 -15.42
N ASN A 118 18.85 3.81 -16.41
CA ASN A 118 18.41 3.65 -17.78
C ASN A 118 19.58 3.88 -18.74
N VAL A 119 19.46 3.32 -19.93
CA VAL A 119 20.34 3.59 -21.06
C VAL A 119 19.54 4.25 -22.16
N HIS A 120 20.07 5.36 -22.66
CA HIS A 120 19.63 6.04 -23.86
C HIS A 120 20.50 5.60 -25.04
N VAL A 121 19.88 4.96 -26.02
CA VAL A 121 20.49 4.52 -27.28
C VAL A 121 19.83 5.24 -28.44
N SER A 122 20.57 5.40 -29.54
CA SER A 122 20.08 6.04 -30.76
C SER A 122 20.49 5.23 -31.99
N SER A 123 19.93 5.57 -33.14
CA SER A 123 20.34 4.98 -34.43
C SER A 123 21.83 5.13 -34.76
N LYS A 124 22.55 6.05 -34.11
CA LYS A 124 24.02 6.20 -34.25
C LYS A 124 24.81 5.13 -33.50
N ASP A 125 24.15 4.44 -32.56
CA ASP A 125 24.76 3.43 -31.70
C ASP A 125 24.49 2.00 -32.22
N ASP A 126 23.78 1.85 -33.34
CA ASP A 126 23.27 0.58 -33.87
C ASP A 126 23.56 0.47 -35.38
N GLU A 127 24.84 0.30 -35.71
CA GLU A 127 25.26 0.08 -37.10
C GLU A 127 24.52 -1.14 -37.69
N GLY A 128 23.77 -0.92 -38.76
CA GLY A 128 22.97 -1.96 -39.41
C GLY A 128 21.56 -2.17 -38.84
N ASN A 129 21.10 -1.37 -37.88
CA ASN A 129 19.74 -1.41 -37.31
C ASN A 129 19.33 -2.74 -36.65
N ILE A 130 20.29 -3.58 -36.25
CA ILE A 130 20.01 -4.91 -35.69
C ILE A 130 19.24 -4.78 -34.37
N SER A 131 19.68 -3.88 -33.48
CA SER A 131 19.03 -3.66 -32.18
C SER A 131 17.65 -3.02 -32.36
N PHE A 132 17.50 -2.13 -33.32
CA PHE A 132 16.23 -1.52 -33.68
C PHE A 132 15.19 -2.55 -34.13
N ASP A 133 15.56 -3.44 -35.06
CA ASP A 133 14.66 -4.48 -35.58
C ASP A 133 14.22 -5.44 -34.48
N GLN A 134 15.16 -5.84 -33.60
CA GLN A 134 14.85 -6.66 -32.43
C GLN A 134 13.89 -5.95 -31.47
N LEU A 135 14.11 -4.66 -31.20
CA LEU A 135 13.27 -3.86 -30.32
C LEU A 135 11.84 -3.74 -30.90
N LEU A 136 11.72 -3.45 -32.19
CA LEU A 136 10.44 -3.32 -32.87
C LEU A 136 9.66 -4.64 -32.89
N ALA A 137 10.35 -5.75 -33.19
CA ALA A 137 9.76 -7.08 -33.13
C ALA A 137 9.27 -7.43 -31.72
N GLN A 138 10.05 -7.08 -30.69
CA GLN A 138 9.69 -7.35 -29.31
C GLN A 138 8.51 -6.50 -28.83
N LEU A 139 8.47 -5.21 -29.19
CA LEU A 139 7.32 -4.33 -28.91
C LEU A 139 6.04 -4.83 -29.60
N SER A 140 6.16 -5.35 -30.82
CA SER A 140 5.03 -5.94 -31.55
C SER A 140 4.46 -7.16 -30.82
N LYS A 141 5.32 -8.07 -30.34
CA LYS A 141 4.89 -9.22 -29.52
C LYS A 141 4.18 -8.80 -28.23
N TYR A 142 4.67 -7.76 -27.56
CA TYR A 142 4.01 -7.24 -26.36
C TYR A 142 2.62 -6.69 -26.68
N PHE A 143 2.49 -6.00 -27.80
CA PHE A 143 1.23 -5.42 -28.24
C PHE A 143 0.20 -6.47 -28.64
N GLU A 144 0.62 -7.52 -29.35
CA GLU A 144 -0.21 -8.68 -29.71
C GLU A 144 -0.69 -9.44 -28.47
N ALA A 145 0.12 -9.50 -27.41
CA ALA A 145 -0.28 -10.11 -26.14
C ALA A 145 -1.21 -9.21 -25.30
N GLY A 146 -1.28 -7.92 -25.61
CA GLY A 146 -2.17 -6.97 -24.95
C GLY A 146 -3.54 -6.89 -25.65
N VAL A 147 -4.53 -6.35 -24.95
CA VAL A 147 -5.89 -6.14 -25.46
C VAL A 147 -6.33 -4.69 -25.32
N SER A 148 -7.21 -4.23 -26.21
CA SER A 148 -7.95 -2.99 -25.97
C SER A 148 -8.93 -3.20 -24.81
N VAL A 149 -9.15 -2.18 -23.99
CA VAL A 149 -10.06 -2.24 -22.83
C VAL A 149 -11.29 -1.37 -23.07
N ASP A 150 -12.40 -1.78 -22.49
CA ASP A 150 -13.66 -1.05 -22.51
C ASP A 150 -13.97 -0.38 -21.16
N GLU A 151 -15.09 0.34 -21.10
CA GLU A 151 -15.51 1.05 -19.90
C GLU A 151 -15.85 0.11 -18.73
N GLU A 152 -16.37 -1.09 -19.01
CA GLU A 152 -16.67 -2.11 -18.00
C GLU A 152 -15.38 -2.61 -17.32
N TYR A 153 -14.35 -2.93 -18.12
CA TYR A 153 -13.05 -3.34 -17.61
C TYR A 153 -12.42 -2.24 -16.74
N VAL A 154 -12.45 -0.98 -17.19
CA VAL A 154 -11.86 0.14 -16.43
C VAL A 154 -12.59 0.34 -15.09
N ASN A 155 -13.91 0.25 -15.07
CA ASN A 155 -14.70 0.37 -13.84
C ASN A 155 -14.39 -0.77 -12.86
N THR A 156 -14.29 -1.99 -13.36
CA THR A 156 -13.90 -3.16 -12.56
C THR A 156 -12.47 -3.01 -12.01
N TYR A 157 -11.52 -2.64 -12.88
CA TYR A 157 -10.13 -2.41 -12.51
C TYR A 157 -9.98 -1.33 -11.42
N LYS A 158 -10.78 -0.26 -11.49
CA LYS A 158 -10.78 0.82 -10.48
C LYS A 158 -11.14 0.33 -9.09
N ILE A 159 -12.05 -0.65 -8.97
CA ILE A 159 -12.43 -1.27 -7.69
C ILE A 159 -11.23 -2.02 -7.11
N TYR A 160 -10.58 -2.86 -7.91
CA TYR A 160 -9.41 -3.64 -7.46
C TYR A 160 -8.19 -2.76 -7.15
N HIS A 161 -7.91 -1.74 -7.97
CA HIS A 161 -6.88 -0.75 -7.69
C HIS A 161 -7.13 -0.06 -6.34
N LYS A 162 -8.38 0.35 -6.04
CA LYS A 162 -8.71 0.96 -4.75
C LYS A 162 -8.46 0.02 -3.56
N LYS A 163 -8.80 -1.27 -3.70
CA LYS A 163 -8.54 -2.30 -2.69
C LYS A 163 -7.05 -2.54 -2.46
N GLN A 164 -6.25 -2.50 -3.54
CA GLN A 164 -4.82 -2.77 -3.49
C GLN A 164 -3.99 -1.54 -3.06
N LYS A 165 -4.53 -0.33 -3.25
CA LYS A 165 -3.86 0.94 -2.97
C LYS A 165 -3.21 1.03 -1.59
N PRO A 166 -3.84 0.64 -0.46
CA PRO A 166 -3.18 0.70 0.84
C PRO A 166 -1.90 -0.15 0.93
N ARG A 167 -1.88 -1.31 0.26
CA ARG A 167 -0.69 -2.16 0.18
C ARG A 167 0.36 -1.56 -0.75
N LEU A 168 -0.05 -0.95 -1.86
CA LEU A 168 0.85 -0.26 -2.78
C LEU A 168 1.46 0.98 -2.13
N ASP A 169 0.69 1.76 -1.38
CA ASP A 169 1.18 2.95 -0.68
C ASP A 169 2.21 2.58 0.39
N LYS A 170 2.04 1.45 1.09
CA LYS A 170 3.04 0.88 2.02
C LYS A 170 4.32 0.40 1.32
N LEU A 171 4.22 -0.11 0.09
CA LEU A 171 5.37 -0.50 -0.73
C LEU A 171 6.05 0.71 -1.41
N ALA A 172 5.24 1.72 -1.72
CA ALA A 172 5.64 3.00 -2.30
C ALA A 172 6.06 4.01 -1.24
N ASP A 173 6.12 3.62 0.04
CA ASP A 173 6.60 4.44 1.15
C ASP A 173 8.10 4.73 0.97
N ARG A 174 8.33 5.69 0.08
CA ARG A 174 9.21 6.84 0.24
C ARG A 174 10.63 6.44 0.57
N TYR A 175 11.36 5.99 -0.45
CA TYR A 175 12.77 6.35 -0.55
C TYR A 175 12.89 7.89 -0.35
N GLY A 176 13.27 8.31 0.87
CA GLY A 176 13.66 9.67 1.20
C GLY A 176 12.62 10.64 1.81
N LYS A 177 11.32 10.33 1.95
CA LYS A 177 10.31 11.30 2.48
C LYS A 177 9.75 11.02 3.87
N THR A 178 9.99 9.84 4.43
CA THR A 178 9.66 9.49 5.83
C THR A 178 10.92 8.97 6.48
N LYS A 179 11.21 9.32 7.75
CA LYS A 179 12.31 8.69 8.49
C LYS A 179 12.05 7.18 8.44
N ALA A 180 12.96 6.43 7.82
CA ALA A 180 12.87 4.98 7.76
C ALA A 180 12.62 4.47 9.18
N SER A 181 11.52 3.73 9.38
CA SER A 181 11.36 2.96 10.61
C SER A 181 12.58 2.05 10.71
N LYS A 182 13.12 1.86 11.91
CA LYS A 182 14.20 0.88 12.11
C LYS A 182 13.76 -0.43 11.43
N PRO A 183 14.59 -1.04 10.57
CA PRO A 183 14.28 -2.30 9.93
C PRO A 183 13.70 -3.28 10.95
N LEU A 184 12.64 -4.00 10.61
CA LEU A 184 12.00 -4.97 11.52
C LEU A 184 13.01 -5.94 12.12
N LEU A 185 13.98 -6.35 11.30
CA LEU A 185 15.09 -7.21 11.69
C LEU A 185 16.09 -6.55 12.65
N ASN A 186 16.06 -5.22 12.84
CA ASN A 186 16.88 -4.53 13.82
C ASN A 186 16.20 -4.47 15.20
N SER A 187 15.00 -5.04 15.36
CA SER A 187 14.38 -5.23 16.67
C SER A 187 15.09 -6.34 17.41
N VAL A 188 15.74 -5.99 18.52
CA VAL A 188 16.42 -6.93 19.42
C VAL A 188 15.48 -8.06 19.88
N ALA A 189 14.19 -7.78 20.05
CA ALA A 189 13.21 -8.78 20.44
C ALA A 189 12.86 -9.76 19.30
N MET A 190 12.86 -9.30 18.04
CA MET A 190 12.56 -10.15 16.88
C MET A 190 13.72 -11.09 16.52
N GLN A 191 14.93 -10.80 16.99
CA GLN A 191 16.12 -11.65 16.84
C GLN A 191 16.28 -12.68 17.95
N MET A 192 15.47 -12.61 19.01
CA MET A 192 15.59 -13.50 20.16
C MET A 192 14.84 -14.79 19.92
N GLU A 193 15.51 -15.89 20.23
CA GLU A 193 14.84 -17.16 20.48
C GLU A 193 13.91 -17.03 21.70
N TRP A 194 12.78 -17.75 21.65
CA TRP A 194 11.74 -17.68 22.68
C TRP A 194 12.27 -17.84 24.12
N PRO A 195 13.19 -18.78 24.43
CA PRO A 195 13.72 -18.91 25.79
C PRO A 195 14.49 -17.67 26.27
N ALA A 196 15.23 -17.00 25.37
CA ALA A 196 16.00 -15.81 25.70
C ALA A 196 15.08 -14.60 25.94
N TYR A 197 14.02 -14.49 25.13
CA TYR A 197 12.97 -13.49 25.33
C TYR A 197 12.28 -13.67 26.69
N LEU A 198 11.86 -14.90 27.01
CA LEU A 198 11.20 -15.22 28.28
C LEU A 198 12.09 -14.88 29.48
N ASN A 199 13.37 -15.25 29.43
CA ASN A 199 14.33 -14.94 30.49
C ASN A 199 14.44 -13.41 30.71
N LYS A 200 14.53 -12.63 29.63
CA LYS A 200 14.52 -11.16 29.74
C LYS A 200 13.25 -10.60 30.36
N VAL A 201 12.08 -11.14 30.03
CA VAL A 201 10.80 -10.73 30.63
C VAL A 201 10.76 -11.07 32.12
N GLN A 202 11.29 -12.23 32.52
CA GLN A 202 11.37 -12.63 33.93
C GLN A 202 12.32 -11.76 34.75
N GLN A 203 13.36 -11.21 34.13
CA GLN A 203 14.35 -10.32 34.76
C GLN A 203 13.98 -8.82 34.68
N ASP A 204 12.82 -8.46 34.11
CA ASP A 204 12.39 -7.07 33.95
C ASP A 204 12.09 -6.43 35.32
N VAL A 205 13.01 -5.60 35.80
CA VAL A 205 12.88 -4.88 37.08
C VAL A 205 11.90 -3.70 37.02
N ASN A 206 11.63 -3.16 35.83
CA ASN A 206 10.78 -1.97 35.68
C ASN A 206 9.29 -2.33 35.65
N HIS A 207 8.97 -3.52 35.15
CA HIS A 207 7.62 -4.07 35.11
C HIS A 207 7.66 -5.52 35.59
N ALA A 208 7.97 -5.69 36.88
CA ALA A 208 8.14 -6.99 37.49
C ALA A 208 7.00 -7.95 37.13
N ILE A 209 7.35 -9.17 36.73
CA ILE A 209 6.40 -10.17 36.26
C ILE A 209 5.30 -10.47 37.29
N LEU A 210 5.64 -10.49 38.58
CA LEU A 210 4.68 -10.73 39.66
C LEU A 210 3.59 -9.65 39.70
N THR A 211 3.97 -8.38 39.60
CA THR A 211 3.01 -7.27 39.60
C THR A 211 2.17 -7.22 38.31
N ARG A 212 2.72 -7.69 37.17
CA ARG A 212 1.92 -7.90 35.95
C ARG A 212 0.86 -8.98 36.16
N LEU A 213 1.21 -10.09 36.84
CA LEU A 213 0.27 -11.16 37.17
C LEU A 213 -0.79 -10.70 38.17
N GLU A 214 -0.43 -9.92 39.19
CA GLU A 214 -1.38 -9.31 40.14
C GLU A 214 -2.41 -8.43 39.43
N LEU A 215 -1.98 -7.63 38.45
CA LEU A 215 -2.89 -6.82 37.63
C LEU A 215 -3.85 -7.70 36.81
N LEU A 216 -3.36 -8.79 36.22
CA LEU A 216 -4.21 -9.74 35.48
C LEU A 216 -5.22 -10.44 36.39
N GLU A 217 -4.83 -10.86 37.58
CA GLU A 217 -5.75 -11.44 38.56
C GLU A 217 -6.79 -10.42 39.02
N THR A 218 -6.40 -9.17 39.20
CA THR A 218 -7.33 -8.08 39.51
C THR A 218 -8.35 -7.88 38.39
N ILE A 219 -7.90 -7.83 37.13
CA ILE A 219 -8.78 -7.74 35.96
C ILE A 219 -9.73 -8.94 35.91
N ARG A 220 -9.21 -10.15 36.11
CA ARG A 220 -10.00 -11.38 36.14
C ARG A 220 -11.07 -11.34 37.23
N SER A 221 -10.76 -10.81 38.40
CA SER A 221 -11.73 -10.67 39.49
C SER A 221 -12.93 -9.80 39.09
N TYR A 222 -12.73 -8.74 38.29
CA TYR A 222 -13.83 -7.93 37.77
C TYR A 222 -14.72 -8.74 36.82
N PHE A 223 -14.16 -9.47 35.87
CA PHE A 223 -14.94 -10.32 34.95
C PHE A 223 -15.64 -11.50 35.63
N ASN A 224 -15.19 -11.91 36.81
CA ASN A 224 -15.89 -12.92 37.61
C ASN A 224 -16.99 -12.34 38.52
N THR A 225 -16.92 -11.05 38.83
CA THR A 225 -17.83 -10.39 39.78
C THR A 225 -19.01 -9.72 39.07
N TYR A 226 -18.79 -9.17 37.88
CA TYR A 226 -19.77 -8.42 37.12
C TYR A 226 -20.18 -9.20 35.87
N ASP A 227 -21.48 -9.19 35.56
CA ASP A 227 -22.04 -9.93 34.41
C ASP A 227 -21.52 -9.41 33.07
N ASP A 228 -21.23 -8.10 32.99
CA ASP A 228 -20.76 -7.45 31.78
C ASP A 228 -19.77 -6.32 32.08
N TYR A 229 -19.03 -5.88 31.04
CA TYR A 229 -18.05 -4.81 31.20
C TYR A 229 -18.69 -3.47 31.56
N LYS A 230 -19.87 -3.14 31.01
CA LYS A 230 -20.54 -1.85 31.24
C LYS A 230 -21.06 -1.66 32.66
N SER A 231 -21.34 -2.74 33.40
CA SER A 231 -21.76 -2.72 34.80
C SER A 231 -20.60 -2.52 35.77
N MET A 232 -19.35 -2.68 35.31
CA MET A 232 -18.17 -2.47 36.15
C MET A 232 -17.98 -0.98 36.53
N PRO A 233 -17.45 -0.70 37.75
CA PRO A 233 -17.08 0.65 38.15
C PRO A 233 -16.13 1.32 37.16
N LEU A 234 -16.24 2.64 36.99
CA LEU A 234 -15.44 3.39 36.01
C LEU A 234 -13.93 3.14 36.17
N ALA A 235 -13.42 3.03 37.40
CA ALA A 235 -12.00 2.77 37.65
C ALA A 235 -11.56 1.37 37.16
N ALA A 236 -12.40 0.35 37.32
CA ALA A 236 -12.17 -0.99 36.79
C ALA A 236 -12.15 -0.96 35.25
N ARG A 237 -13.15 -0.32 34.64
CA ARG A 237 -13.24 -0.14 33.18
C ARG A 237 -12.01 0.58 32.64
N LYS A 238 -11.60 1.68 33.25
CA LYS A 238 -10.37 2.41 32.89
C LYS A 238 -9.12 1.55 33.02
N THR A 239 -9.02 0.72 34.06
CA THR A 239 -7.86 -0.14 34.28
C THR A 239 -7.73 -1.20 33.19
N ILE A 240 -8.83 -1.90 32.88
CA ILE A 240 -8.89 -2.88 31.78
C ILE A 240 -8.56 -2.20 30.44
N ALA A 241 -9.05 -0.97 30.24
CA ALA A 241 -8.85 -0.21 29.02
C ALA A 241 -7.44 0.43 28.89
N GLY A 242 -6.56 0.29 29.88
CA GLY A 242 -5.25 0.94 29.82
C GLY A 242 -5.31 2.47 29.96
N LEU A 243 -6.24 2.99 30.76
CA LEU A 243 -6.46 4.42 30.98
C LEU A 243 -6.10 4.88 32.40
N PRO A 244 -5.58 6.12 32.55
CA PRO A 244 -5.24 6.68 33.85
C PRO A 244 -6.41 6.68 34.85
N ASN A 245 -6.14 6.16 36.05
CA ASN A 245 -7.04 6.23 37.20
C ASN A 245 -6.25 6.10 38.51
N ASP A 246 -6.88 6.49 39.62
CA ASP A 246 -6.24 6.56 40.94
C ASP A 246 -6.35 5.25 41.74
N VAL A 247 -7.12 4.28 41.26
CA VAL A 247 -7.39 3.01 41.97
C VAL A 247 -6.29 1.99 41.69
N HIS A 248 -5.84 1.88 40.44
CA HIS A 248 -4.87 0.89 40.01
C HIS A 248 -3.62 1.55 39.44
N LYS A 249 -2.52 1.60 40.20
CA LYS A 249 -1.28 2.29 39.82
C LYS A 249 -0.65 1.80 38.50
N HIS A 250 -0.96 0.57 38.09
CA HIS A 250 -0.32 -0.13 36.98
C HIS A 250 -1.21 -0.27 35.73
N TRP A 251 -2.29 0.50 35.63
CA TRP A 251 -3.27 0.46 34.53
C TRP A 251 -2.66 0.37 33.12
N GLY A 252 -1.50 0.99 32.87
CA GLY A 252 -0.90 1.09 31.54
C GLY A 252 0.05 -0.03 31.13
N TRP A 253 0.28 -1.03 31.98
CA TRP A 253 1.36 -2.02 31.78
C TRP A 253 1.14 -3.01 30.63
N PHE A 254 -0.10 -3.22 30.21
CA PHE A 254 -0.46 -4.01 29.02
C PHE A 254 -0.79 -3.15 27.80
N GLY A 255 -0.47 -1.85 27.86
CA GLY A 255 -0.73 -0.89 26.80
C GLY A 255 -1.36 0.38 27.35
N SER A 256 -0.63 1.50 27.25
CA SER A 256 -1.16 2.80 27.66
C SER A 256 -2.02 3.40 26.55
N MET A 257 -3.30 3.60 26.84
CA MET A 257 -4.27 4.26 25.96
C MET A 257 -4.48 5.73 26.32
N LYS A 258 -3.62 6.31 27.17
CA LYS A 258 -3.70 7.72 27.61
C LYS A 258 -3.78 8.70 26.43
N GLY A 259 -3.06 8.43 25.34
CA GLY A 259 -3.04 9.28 24.14
C GLY A 259 -4.24 9.10 23.20
N ALA A 260 -5.07 8.07 23.40
CA ALA A 260 -6.17 7.73 22.51
C ALA A 260 -7.46 8.46 22.93
N GLY A 261 -7.56 9.76 22.65
CA GLY A 261 -8.64 10.63 23.15
C GLY A 261 -10.07 10.14 22.85
N VAL A 262 -10.33 9.67 21.62
CA VAL A 262 -11.65 9.11 21.25
C VAL A 262 -11.96 7.85 22.07
N TYR A 263 -10.99 6.95 22.20
CA TYR A 263 -11.15 5.73 22.98
C TYR A 263 -11.38 6.04 24.47
N HIS A 264 -10.61 6.98 25.04
CA HIS A 264 -10.80 7.45 26.40
C HIS A 264 -12.22 8.00 26.64
N SER A 265 -12.75 8.81 25.71
CA SER A 265 -14.11 9.31 25.77
C SER A 265 -15.14 8.18 25.78
N ASN A 266 -14.99 7.17 24.92
CA ASN A 266 -15.89 6.02 24.86
C ASN A 266 -15.91 5.22 26.17
N ILE A 267 -14.76 5.01 26.81
CA ILE A 267 -14.69 4.35 28.11
C ILE A 267 -15.37 5.22 29.19
N ASN A 268 -15.11 6.53 29.23
CA ASN A 268 -15.73 7.41 30.22
C ASN A 268 -17.27 7.45 30.09
N ASN A 269 -17.77 7.45 28.85
CA ASN A 269 -19.21 7.51 28.56
C ASN A 269 -19.91 6.15 28.62
N ASN A 270 -19.19 5.08 29.01
CA ASN A 270 -19.74 3.72 29.10
C ASN A 270 -20.37 3.22 27.79
N ASN A 271 -19.65 3.37 26.68
CA ASN A 271 -20.11 2.92 25.37
C ASN A 271 -20.42 1.41 25.39
N GLU A 272 -21.70 1.08 25.19
CA GLU A 272 -22.23 -0.30 25.23
C GLU A 272 -21.57 -1.23 24.20
N TYR A 273 -21.16 -0.71 23.05
CA TYR A 273 -20.49 -1.49 22.01
C TYR A 273 -19.11 -1.98 22.45
N ILE A 274 -18.45 -1.32 23.41
CA ILE A 274 -17.21 -1.84 24.00
C ILE A 274 -17.51 -3.06 24.87
N SER A 275 -18.62 -3.02 25.63
CA SER A 275 -19.05 -4.18 26.42
C SER A 275 -19.44 -5.35 25.53
N GLU A 276 -20.25 -5.08 24.50
CA GLU A 276 -20.69 -6.08 23.51
C GLU A 276 -19.49 -6.73 22.79
N ALA A 277 -18.48 -5.94 22.41
CA ALA A 277 -17.27 -6.49 21.79
C ALA A 277 -16.58 -7.51 22.71
N LEU A 278 -16.46 -7.18 24.00
CA LEU A 278 -15.76 -8.02 24.98
C LEU A 278 -16.51 -9.34 25.28
N GLU A 279 -17.83 -9.40 25.09
CA GLU A 279 -18.60 -10.65 25.25
C GLU A 279 -18.18 -11.75 24.26
N HIS A 280 -17.55 -11.38 23.14
CA HIS A 280 -17.02 -12.35 22.18
C HIS A 280 -15.66 -12.94 22.58
N ILE A 281 -15.03 -12.44 23.64
CA ILE A 281 -13.77 -12.97 24.16
C ILE A 281 -14.07 -13.94 25.30
N PRO A 282 -13.79 -15.24 25.14
CA PRO A 282 -13.99 -16.20 26.24
C PRO A 282 -13.03 -15.88 27.40
N LEU A 283 -13.53 -15.99 28.64
CA LEU A 283 -12.72 -15.75 29.85
C LEU A 283 -11.62 -16.81 30.04
N CYS A 284 -11.80 -18.00 29.48
CA CYS A 284 -10.83 -19.08 29.51
C CYS A 284 -10.91 -19.93 28.23
N GLY A 285 -9.82 -20.66 27.95
CA GLY A 285 -9.72 -21.53 26.78
C GLY A 285 -9.17 -20.82 25.54
N GLU A 286 -9.31 -21.49 24.40
CA GLU A 286 -8.78 -21.02 23.13
C GLU A 286 -9.66 -19.93 22.51
N ILE A 287 -9.02 -18.96 21.84
CA ILE A 287 -9.71 -17.92 21.08
C ILE A 287 -9.74 -18.34 19.61
N SER A 288 -10.94 -18.56 19.07
CA SER A 288 -11.12 -18.87 17.65
C SER A 288 -11.02 -17.61 16.78
N ILE A 289 -10.66 -17.81 15.50
CA ILE A 289 -10.67 -16.73 14.49
C ILE A 289 -12.06 -16.08 14.38
N SER A 290 -13.14 -16.87 14.51
CA SER A 290 -14.51 -16.34 14.46
C SER A 290 -14.80 -15.37 15.62
N GLN A 291 -14.41 -15.74 16.84
CA GLN A 291 -14.55 -14.87 18.02
C GLN A 291 -13.73 -13.60 17.87
N TYR A 292 -12.47 -13.71 17.42
CA TYR A 292 -11.62 -12.55 17.14
C TYR A 292 -12.27 -11.60 16.12
N ASN A 293 -12.79 -12.13 15.01
CA ASN A 293 -13.44 -11.33 13.97
C ASN A 293 -14.70 -10.63 14.47
N GLN A 294 -15.49 -11.28 15.35
CA GLN A 294 -16.67 -10.67 15.98
C GLN A 294 -16.26 -9.51 16.92
N TYR A 295 -15.27 -9.74 17.78
CA TYR A 295 -14.69 -8.69 18.64
C TYR A 295 -14.23 -7.48 17.83
N VAL A 296 -13.45 -7.70 16.76
CA VAL A 296 -12.95 -6.63 15.89
C VAL A 296 -14.11 -5.88 15.24
N ARG A 297 -15.09 -6.62 14.73
CA ARG A 297 -16.26 -6.04 14.05
C ARG A 297 -17.00 -5.05 14.93
N ILE A 298 -17.27 -5.42 16.18
CA ILE A 298 -18.02 -4.58 17.12
C ILE A 298 -17.15 -3.45 17.68
N SER A 299 -15.87 -3.72 17.94
CA SER A 299 -14.90 -2.68 18.36
C SER A 299 -14.78 -1.54 17.35
N VAL A 300 -14.81 -1.87 16.05
CA VAL A 300 -14.84 -0.89 14.96
C VAL A 300 -16.09 0.00 15.04
N ILE A 301 -17.27 -0.58 15.27
CA ILE A 301 -18.52 0.16 15.42
C ILE A 301 -18.44 1.12 16.62
N ALA A 302 -17.91 0.64 17.75
CA ALA A 302 -17.73 1.44 18.97
C ALA A 302 -16.87 2.68 18.72
N ILE A 303 -15.77 2.54 17.97
CA ILE A 303 -14.82 3.63 17.71
C ILE A 303 -15.33 4.58 16.61
N ALA A 304 -15.93 4.05 15.53
CA ALA A 304 -16.39 4.84 14.40
C ALA A 304 -17.57 5.76 14.73
N ARG A 305 -18.48 5.34 15.63
CA ARG A 305 -19.68 6.12 15.99
C ARG A 305 -19.41 7.36 16.86
N PHE A 306 -18.27 7.41 17.57
CA PHE A 306 -17.91 8.53 18.44
C PHE A 306 -16.82 9.45 17.86
N GLY A 307 -16.01 8.94 16.93
CA GLY A 307 -14.98 9.71 16.24
C GLY A 307 -15.49 10.26 14.90
N LEU A 308 -16.29 11.33 14.88
CA LEU A 308 -16.42 12.26 13.74
C LEU A 308 -16.48 11.68 12.31
N PHE A 309 -17.06 10.50 12.09
CA PHE A 309 -17.28 9.93 10.76
C PHE A 309 -18.79 9.86 10.45
N ARG A 310 -19.25 10.77 9.59
CA ARG A 310 -20.54 10.70 8.91
C ARG A 310 -20.50 9.61 7.83
N SER A 311 -20.53 8.34 8.22
CA SER A 311 -20.95 7.27 7.32
C SER A 311 -21.71 6.21 8.13
N PRO A 312 -22.99 5.96 7.83
CA PRO A 312 -23.82 5.06 8.62
C PRO A 312 -23.60 3.58 8.31
N ASP A 313 -22.66 3.21 7.43
CA ASP A 313 -22.49 1.82 6.99
C ASP A 313 -21.24 1.13 7.57
N PRO A 314 -21.41 0.24 8.58
CA PRO A 314 -20.34 -0.57 9.16
C PRO A 314 -19.63 -1.48 8.14
N ALA A 315 -20.29 -1.86 7.04
CA ALA A 315 -19.72 -2.76 6.04
C ALA A 315 -18.54 -2.12 5.27
N VAL A 316 -18.57 -0.80 5.09
CA VAL A 316 -17.51 -0.05 4.39
C VAL A 316 -16.22 -0.02 5.23
N PHE A 317 -16.34 0.10 6.55
CA PHE A 317 -15.18 0.18 7.44
C PHE A 317 -14.51 -1.19 7.66
N LEU A 318 -15.29 -2.27 7.72
CA LEU A 318 -14.76 -3.64 7.90
C LEU A 318 -14.07 -4.17 6.64
N SER A 319 -14.43 -3.67 5.46
CA SER A 319 -13.73 -3.99 4.20
C SER A 319 -12.37 -3.28 4.03
N SER A 320 -12.00 -2.41 4.97
CA SER A 320 -10.81 -1.57 4.93
C SER A 320 -9.65 -2.08 5.81
N TYR A 321 -9.83 -3.20 6.51
CA TYR A 321 -8.82 -3.92 7.29
C TYR A 321 -8.62 -5.32 6.74
#